data_AF-A0A961YEY0-F1
#
_entry.id   AF-A0A961YEY0-F1
#
_cell.length_a   1.000
_cell.length_b   1.000
_cell.length_c   1.000
_cell.angle_alpha   90.00
_cell.angle_beta   90.00
_cell.angle_gamma   90.00
#
_symmetry.space_group_name_H-M   'P 1'
#
loop_
_entity.id
_entity.type
_entity.pdbx_description
1 polymer ?
#
loop_
_entity_poly.entity_id
_entity_poly.type
_entity_poly.pdbx_seq_one_letter_code
_entity_poly.pdbx_strand_id
1 'polypeptide(L)' 'MYLEISTTHRPATDLGFLLHKNPNRLHQLELAFGKAWLCFPEATQERCTAALILDIDTVGLVRGKSGADGLMQQYVNDRP' A
#
# COMPACT_ATOMS: atom_id res chain seq x y z
N MET A 1 -3.81 6.05 -2.38
CA MET A 1 -2.44 6.48 -1.94
C MET A 1 -1.33 5.51 -2.44
N TYR A 2 -0.09 6.01 -2.65
CA TYR A 2 1.07 5.28 -3.20
C TYR A 2 2.40 5.60 -2.48
N LEU A 3 3.28 4.61 -2.28
CA LEU A 3 4.64 4.78 -1.75
C LEU A 3 5.63 3.85 -2.46
N GLU A 4 6.78 4.38 -2.88
CA GLU A 4 7.92 3.58 -3.35
C GLU A 4 9.14 3.74 -2.45
N ILE A 5 9.86 2.64 -2.29
CA ILE A 5 11.20 2.61 -1.73
C ILE A 5 12.09 1.94 -2.74
N SER A 6 13.13 2.65 -3.19
CA SER A 6 14.07 2.16 -4.19
C SER A 6 15.50 2.18 -3.65
N THR A 7 16.29 1.17 -4.03
CA THR A 7 17.72 1.13 -3.77
C THR A 7 18.48 0.72 -5.02
N THR A 8 19.69 1.24 -5.15
CA THR A 8 20.69 0.82 -6.15
C THR A 8 21.95 0.27 -5.49
N HIS A 9 21.92 0.04 -4.17
CA HIS A 9 22.96 -0.70 -3.47
C HIS A 9 23.05 -2.12 -4.05
N ARG A 10 24.23 -2.74 -4.10
CA ARG A 10 24.41 -4.04 -4.76
C ARG A 10 24.71 -5.16 -3.76
N PRO A 11 23.97 -6.29 -3.80
CA PRO A 11 22.85 -6.56 -4.71
C PRO A 11 21.55 -5.85 -4.29
N ALA A 12 20.87 -5.17 -5.22
CA ALA A 12 19.71 -4.36 -4.87
C ALA A 12 18.52 -5.20 -4.39
N THR A 13 18.48 -6.46 -4.81
CA THR A 13 17.50 -7.46 -4.36
C THR A 13 17.51 -7.69 -2.85
N ASP A 14 18.56 -7.29 -2.13
CA ASP A 14 18.61 -7.35 -0.66
C ASP A 14 17.51 -6.52 0.01
N LEU A 15 16.92 -5.56 -0.71
CA LEU A 15 15.72 -4.85 -0.27
C LEU A 15 14.59 -5.82 0.11
N GLY A 16 14.43 -6.93 -0.62
CA GLY A 16 13.43 -7.95 -0.30
C GLY A 16 13.67 -8.60 1.07
N PHE A 17 14.93 -8.85 1.43
CA PHE A 17 15.28 -9.39 2.75
C PHE A 17 15.05 -8.36 3.86
N LEU A 18 15.48 -7.11 3.67
CA LEU A 18 15.29 -6.03 4.65
C LEU A 18 13.81 -5.78 4.95
N LEU A 19 12.95 -5.83 3.92
CA LEU A 19 11.50 -5.67 4.07
C LEU A 19 10.77 -6.96 4.46
N HIS A 20 11.47 -8.10 4.51
CA HIS A 20 10.91 -9.43 4.74
C HIS A 20 9.79 -9.78 3.74
N LYS A 21 10.03 -9.51 2.46
CA LYS A 21 9.08 -9.71 1.36
C LYS A 21 9.82 -10.23 0.13
N ASN A 22 9.35 -11.37 -0.38
CA ASN A 22 9.91 -11.96 -1.60
C ASN A 22 9.53 -11.09 -2.81
N PRO A 23 10.49 -10.57 -3.59
CA PRO A 23 10.21 -9.76 -4.78
C PRO A 23 9.40 -10.46 -5.86
N ASN A 24 9.48 -11.80 -5.95
CA ASN A 24 8.76 -12.61 -6.94
C ASN A 24 7.33 -12.97 -6.52
N ARG A 25 6.79 -12.31 -5.49
CA ARG A 25 5.45 -12.56 -4.97
C ARG A 25 4.69 -11.24 -4.83
N LEU A 26 3.45 -11.24 -5.28
CA LEU A 26 2.49 -10.19 -4.90
C LEU A 26 2.04 -10.42 -3.45
N HIS A 27 2.21 -9.42 -2.61
CA HIS A 27 1.77 -9.46 -1.21
C HIS A 27 0.51 -8.61 -1.05
N GLN A 28 -0.43 -9.13 -0.28
CA GLN A 28 -1.66 -8.45 0.09
C GLN A 28 -1.77 -8.45 1.62
N LEU A 29 -2.23 -7.34 2.18
CA LEU A 29 -2.54 -7.19 3.59
C LEU A 29 -3.95 -6.61 3.74
N GLU A 30 -4.80 -7.27 4.52
CA GLU A 30 -6.11 -6.74 4.89
C GLU A 30 -5.96 -5.62 5.93
N LEU A 31 -6.69 -4.54 5.75
CA LEU A 31 -6.76 -3.39 6.65
C LEU A 31 -8.22 -3.20 7.11
N ALA A 32 -8.44 -2.45 8.18
CA ALA A 32 -9.79 -2.17 8.67
C ALA A 32 -10.68 -1.38 7.68
N PHE A 33 -10.09 -0.80 6.64
CA PHE A 33 -10.73 0.11 5.68
C PHE A 33 -10.39 -0.24 4.22
N GLY A 34 -10.05 -1.49 3.94
CA GLY A 34 -9.66 -1.95 2.61
C GLY A 34 -8.44 -2.87 2.70
N LYS A 35 -7.52 -2.75 1.74
CA LYS A 35 -6.32 -3.57 1.67
C LYS A 35 -5.12 -2.77 1.21
N ALA A 36 -3.93 -3.30 1.48
CA ALA A 36 -2.70 -2.82 0.92
C ALA A 36 -2.07 -3.89 0.02
N TRP A 37 -1.55 -3.46 -1.11
CA TRP A 37 -0.78 -4.28 -2.03
C TRP A 37 0.68 -3.89 -1.95
N LEU A 38 1.56 -4.88 -1.89
CA LEU A 38 3.00 -4.68 -2.04
C LEU A 38 3.52 -5.56 -3.17
N CYS A 39 4.12 -4.92 -4.15
CA CYS A 39 4.80 -5.57 -5.27
C CYS A 39 6.19 -4.97 -5.48
N PHE A 40 6.99 -5.64 -6.31
CA PHE A 40 8.32 -5.18 -6.70
C PHE A 40 8.33 -4.96 -8.21
N PRO A 41 8.00 -3.75 -8.71
CA PRO A 41 7.95 -3.48 -10.14
C PRO A 41 9.32 -3.64 -10.82
N GLU A 42 10.41 -3.51 -10.06
CA GLU A 42 11.77 -3.79 -10.51
C GLU A 42 12.54 -4.52 -9.40
N ALA A 43 13.21 -5.62 -9.75
CA ALA A 43 14.01 -6.42 -8.83
C ALA A 43 15.23 -7.03 -9.56
N THR A 44 16.15 -6.16 -9.97
CA THR A 44 17.43 -6.54 -10.60
C THR A 44 18.58 -6.43 -9.59
N GLN A 45 19.79 -6.87 -9.96
CA GLN A 45 20.95 -6.70 -9.09
C GLN A 45 21.36 -5.22 -8.95
N GLU A 46 21.05 -4.42 -9.97
CA GLU A 46 21.41 -3.01 -10.10
C GLU A 46 20.43 -2.07 -9.40
N ARG A 47 19.14 -2.43 -9.42
CA ARG A 47 18.06 -1.64 -8.81
C ARG A 47 16.91 -2.52 -8.36
N CYS A 48 16.37 -2.19 -7.19
CA CYS A 48 15.19 -2.86 -6.66
C CYS A 48 14.25 -1.80 -6.09
N THR A 49 12.97 -1.90 -6.43
CA THR A 49 11.91 -1.02 -5.98
C THR A 49 10.80 -1.83 -5.36
N ALA A 50 10.41 -1.47 -4.14
CA ALA A 50 9.20 -1.95 -3.50
C ALA A 50 8.12 -0.86 -3.62
N ALA A 51 6.93 -1.23 -4.09
CA ALA A 51 5.80 -0.33 -4.28
C ALA A 51 4.61 -0.77 -3.40
N LEU A 52 4.20 0.11 -2.49
CA LEU A 52 3.04 -0.07 -1.60
C LEU A 52 1.88 0.77 -2.12
N ILE A 53 0.74 0.12 -2.35
CA ILE A 53 -0.47 0.74 -2.87
C ILE A 53 -1.59 0.52 -1.86
N LEU A 54 -2.28 1.59 -1.46
CA LEU A 54 -3.49 1.48 -0.64
C LEU A 54 -4.72 1.41 -1.54
N ASP A 55 -5.54 0.40 -1.30
CA ASP A 55 -6.82 0.14 -1.95
C ASP A 55 -7.93 0.25 -0.89
N ILE A 56 -8.55 1.43 -0.83
CA ILE A 56 -9.42 1.85 0.28
C ILE A 56 -10.89 1.59 -0.08
N ASP A 57 -11.60 0.88 0.80
CA ASP A 57 -13.06 0.74 0.75
C ASP A 57 -13.71 1.99 1.36
N THR A 58 -14.10 2.91 0.49
CA THR A 58 -14.69 4.20 0.89
C THR A 58 -16.02 4.05 1.62
N VAL A 59 -16.79 3.00 1.32
CA VAL A 59 -18.07 2.72 1.97
C VAL A 59 -17.84 2.07 3.33
N GLY A 60 -16.94 1.09 3.39
CA GLY A 60 -16.53 0.45 4.64
C GLY A 60 -15.95 1.45 5.65
N LEU A 61 -15.21 2.45 5.18
CA LEU A 61 -14.57 3.47 6.01
C LEU A 61 -15.55 4.36 6.79
N VAL A 62 -16.80 4.50 6.32
CA VAL A 62 -17.83 5.36 6.93
C VAL A 62 -18.97 4.59 7.59
N ARG A 63 -19.15 3.31 7.24
CA ARG A 63 -20.23 2.47 7.78
C ARG A 63 -20.06 2.26 9.28
N GLY A 64 -21.04 2.70 10.08
CA GLY A 64 -21.04 2.56 11.55
C GLY A 64 -20.60 3.78 12.35
N LYS A 65 -20.16 4.87 11.70
CA LYS A 65 -19.92 6.17 12.36
C LYS A 65 -21.22 6.96 12.44
N SER A 66 -22.11 6.53 13.34
CA SER A 66 -23.39 7.17 13.64
C SER A 66 -23.18 8.41 14.51
N GLY A 67 -22.71 9.51 13.93
CA GLY A 67 -22.51 10.78 14.64
C GLY A 67 -22.66 11.96 13.70
N ALA A 68 -23.67 12.78 13.95
CA ALA A 68 -24.13 13.89 13.13
C ALA A 68 -23.05 14.99 12.97
N ASP A 69 -22.54 15.14 11.74
CA ASP A 69 -22.52 16.39 10.97
C ASP A 69 -21.87 16.14 9.60
N GLY A 70 -22.42 16.71 8.53
CA GLY A 70 -21.83 16.66 7.18
C GLY A 70 -21.89 15.30 6.46
N LEU A 71 -23.08 14.72 6.29
CA LEU A 71 -23.30 13.42 5.63
C LEU A 71 -22.53 13.24 4.31
N MET A 72 -22.40 14.26 3.47
CA MET A 72 -21.67 14.16 2.18
C MET A 72 -20.14 14.13 2.33
N GLN A 73 -19.57 14.94 3.25
CA GLN A 73 -18.12 15.03 3.45
C GLN A 73 -17.53 13.73 3.98
N GLN A 74 -18.37 12.87 4.59
CA GLN A 74 -17.94 11.56 5.04
C GLN A 74 -17.71 10.59 3.87
N TYR A 75 -18.56 10.62 2.84
CA TYR A 75 -18.44 9.73 1.66
C TYR A 75 -17.51 10.31 0.58
N VAL A 76 -17.42 11.64 0.47
CA VAL A 76 -16.57 12.33 -0.52
C VAL A 76 -15.53 13.15 0.22
N ASN A 77 -14.29 12.65 0.24
CA ASN A 77 -13.13 13.30 0.82
C ASN A 77 -11.85 12.71 0.21
N ASP A 78 -10.71 13.21 0.69
CA ASP A 78 -9.35 12.92 0.26
C ASP A 78 -8.69 11.72 0.99
N ARG A 79 -9.44 10.96 1.79
CA ARG A 79 -8.88 9.79 2.50
C ARG A 79 -8.40 8.68 1.54
N PRO A 80 -9.07 8.39 0.39
CA PRO A 80 -8.60 7.42 -0.61
C PRO A 80 -7.37 7.87 -1.42
#